data_AF-U4V7U0-F1
#
_entry.id   AF-U4V7U0-F1
#
_cell.length_a   1.000
_cell.length_b   1.000
_cell.length_c   1.000
_cell.angle_alpha   90.00
_cell.angle_beta   90.00
_cell.angle_gamma   90.00
#
_symmetry.space_group_name_H-M   'P 1'
#
loop_
_entity.id
_entity.type
_entity.pdbx_description
1 polymer ?
#
loop_
_entity_poly.entity_id
_entity_poly.type
_entity_poly.pdbx_seq_one_letter_code
_entity_poly.pdbx_strand_id
1 'polypeptide(L)'
;MVVPSRAEAFPYIVLEALAAGKSVIASNVGGIPEVFGPRSPPALVEPEEEALADKMLGVADDPAAFRSAMPDAARLHERFSLQTMAHSIETIYYEAHPDRTVPED
;
A
#
# COMPACT_ATOMS: atom_id res chain seq x y z
N MET A 1 -6.66 6.88 9.38
CA MET A 1 -7.14 7.46 8.10
C MET A 1 -8.05 6.44 7.44
N VAL A 2 -9.05 6.90 6.67
CA VAL A 2 -10.00 6.02 5.99
C VAL A 2 -9.97 6.32 4.49
N VAL A 3 -9.86 5.27 3.66
CA VAL A 3 -9.79 5.34 2.19
C VAL A 3 -10.90 4.46 1.59
N PRO A 4 -12.13 4.98 1.42
CA PRO A 4 -13.29 4.21 1.00
C PRO A 4 -13.44 4.19 -0.53
N SER A 5 -12.35 3.91 -1.25
CA SER A 5 -12.34 3.92 -2.72
C SER A 5 -13.22 2.79 -3.27
N ARG A 6 -13.98 3.07 -4.34
CA ARG A 6 -14.72 2.05 -5.10
C ARG A 6 -13.91 1.45 -6.25
N ALA A 7 -12.91 2.20 -6.71
CA ALA A 7 -11.91 1.78 -7.69
C ALA A 7 -10.63 2.55 -7.38
N GLU A 8 -9.48 1.87 -7.46
CA GLU A 8 -8.18 2.47 -7.19
C GLU A 8 -7.12 1.79 -8.04
N ALA A 9 -6.44 2.53 -8.90
CA ALA A 9 -5.41 1.96 -9.77
C ALA A 9 -4.10 1.78 -9.01
N PHE A 10 -3.62 2.86 -8.38
CA PHE A 10 -2.41 2.83 -7.58
C PHE A 10 -2.57 3.71 -6.33
N PRO A 11 -2.51 3.14 -5.13
CA PRO A 11 -3.00 3.80 -3.92
C PRO A 11 -1.94 4.71 -3.27
N TYR A 12 -1.53 5.80 -3.94
CA TYR A 12 -0.51 6.73 -3.44
C TYR A 12 -0.82 7.25 -2.04
N ILE A 13 -2.07 7.65 -1.79
CA ILE A 13 -2.46 8.19 -0.48
C ILE A 13 -2.34 7.15 0.65
N VAL A 14 -2.51 5.86 0.34
CA VAL A 14 -2.30 4.77 1.31
C VAL A 14 -0.82 4.64 1.63
N LEU A 15 0.04 4.67 0.62
CA LEU A 15 1.50 4.61 0.79
C LEU A 15 2.02 5.81 1.59
N GLU A 16 1.58 7.02 1.25
CA GLU A 16 1.94 8.26 1.95
C GLU A 16 1.51 8.24 3.42
N ALA A 17 0.27 7.80 3.70
CA ALA A 17 -0.23 7.69 5.05
C ALA A 17 0.57 6.70 5.89
N LEU A 18 0.86 5.52 5.34
CA LEU A 18 1.66 4.50 6.03
C LEU A 18 3.10 4.98 6.26
N ALA A 19 3.72 5.63 5.28
CA ALA A 19 5.05 6.24 5.42
C ALA A 19 5.07 7.34 6.50
N ALA A 20 3.96 8.08 6.66
CA ALA A 20 3.78 9.05 7.74
C ALA A 20 3.43 8.43 9.10
N GLY A 21 3.49 7.10 9.24
CA GLY A 21 3.16 6.37 10.46
C GLY A 21 1.66 6.42 10.82
N LYS A 22 0.79 6.73 9.86
CA LYS A 22 -0.67 6.73 10.07
C LYS A 22 -1.22 5.34 9.79
N SER A 23 -2.06 4.85 10.69
CA SER A 23 -2.86 3.65 10.41
C SER A 23 -3.94 3.97 9.36
N VAL A 24 -4.18 3.01 8.48
CA VAL A 24 -5.10 3.13 7.36
C VAL A 24 -6.14 2.02 7.42
N ILE A 25 -7.42 2.39 7.30
CA ILE A 25 -8.51 1.50 6.89
C ILE A 25 -8.78 1.80 5.42
N ALA A 26 -8.79 0.80 4.56
CA ALA A 26 -8.98 0.98 3.12
C ALA A 26 -9.88 -0.09 2.52
N SER A 27 -10.60 0.28 1.46
CA SER A 27 -11.39 -0.68 0.70
C SER A 27 -10.51 -1.69 -0.04
N ASN A 28 -10.98 -2.93 -0.13
CA ASN A 28 -10.34 -4.06 -0.79
C ASN A 28 -10.56 -4.01 -2.32
N VAL A 29 -10.06 -2.95 -2.96
CA VAL A 29 -10.26 -2.73 -4.40
C VAL A 29 -8.94 -2.39 -5.11
N GLY A 30 -8.85 -2.81 -6.38
CA GLY A 30 -7.74 -2.49 -7.26
C GLY A 30 -6.36 -2.80 -6.65
N GLY A 31 -5.43 -1.84 -6.70
CA GLY A 31 -4.05 -2.02 -6.21
C GLY A 31 -3.87 -1.91 -4.69
N ILE A 32 -4.90 -1.57 -3.91
CA ILE A 32 -4.81 -1.38 -2.45
C ILE A 32 -4.27 -2.62 -1.71
N PRO A 33 -4.76 -3.85 -1.98
CA PRO A 33 -4.35 -5.03 -1.22
C PRO A 33 -2.85 -5.35 -1.34
N GLU A 34 -2.21 -4.95 -2.44
CA GLU A 34 -0.79 -5.21 -2.70
C GLU A 34 0.15 -4.48 -1.73
N VAL A 35 -0.31 -3.36 -1.17
CA VAL A 35 0.41 -2.55 -0.18
C VAL A 35 0.50 -3.27 1.17
N PHE A 36 -0.61 -3.85 1.61
CA PHE A 36 -0.72 -4.51 2.91
C PHE A 36 -0.13 -5.92 2.89
N GLY A 37 -0.22 -6.61 1.76
CA GLY A 37 0.23 -8.00 1.62
C GLY A 37 -0.55 -8.97 2.52
N PRO A 38 -0.17 -10.26 2.53
CA PRO A 38 -1.01 -11.33 3.09
C PRO A 38 -1.16 -11.29 4.62
N ARG A 39 -0.29 -10.56 5.32
CA ARG A 39 -0.27 -10.49 6.79
C ARG A 39 -0.95 -9.25 7.37
N SER A 40 -1.38 -8.31 6.54
CA SER A 40 -2.13 -7.12 6.99
C SER A 40 -3.57 -7.04 6.45
N PRO A 41 -4.35 -8.15 6.37
CA PRO A 41 -5.77 -8.10 6.05
C PRO A 41 -6.61 -7.28 7.04
N PRO A 42 -6.26 -7.05 8.34
CA PRO A 42 -7.12 -6.25 9.19
C PRO A 42 -7.26 -4.80 8.74
N ALA A 43 -6.48 -4.27 7.80
CA ALA A 43 -6.71 -2.93 7.26
C ALA A 43 -7.80 -2.86 6.17
N LEU A 44 -8.08 -4.00 5.53
CA LEU A 44 -8.90 -4.08 4.33
C LEU A 44 -10.35 -4.41 4.67
N VAL A 45 -11.28 -3.71 4.00
CA VAL A 45 -12.73 -3.93 4.11
C VAL A 45 -13.37 -3.99 2.72
N GLU A 46 -14.50 -4.66 2.59
CA GLU A 46 -15.29 -4.54 1.36
C GLU A 46 -15.75 -3.08 1.15
N PRO A 47 -15.93 -2.62 -0.10
CA PRO A 47 -16.30 -1.23 -0.43
C PRO A 47 -17.80 -0.95 -0.17
N GLU A 48 -18.25 -1.28 1.04
CA GLU A 48 -19.62 -1.16 1.54
C GLU A 48 -19.64 -0.28 2.79
N GLU A 49 -20.70 0.50 2.97
CA GLU A 49 -20.81 1.50 4.04
C GLU A 49 -20.79 0.82 5.42
N GLU A 50 -21.52 -0.28 5.56
CA GLU A 50 -21.63 -1.06 6.79
C GLU A 50 -20.27 -1.68 7.17
N ALA A 51 -19.58 -2.31 6.21
CA ALA A 51 -18.27 -2.93 6.43
C ALA A 51 -17.23 -1.90 6.91
N LEU A 52 -17.29 -0.69 6.34
CA LEU A 52 -16.41 0.40 6.74
C LEU A 52 -16.75 0.92 8.15
N ALA A 53 -18.03 1.13 8.45
CA ALA A 53 -18.49 1.60 9.75
C ALA A 53 -18.11 0.62 10.86
N ASP A 54 -18.40 -0.67 10.68
CA ASP A 54 -18.06 -1.74 11.63
C ASP A 54 -16.56 -1.77 11.88
N LYS A 55 -15.76 -1.59 10.83
CA LYS A 55 -14.32 -1.57 10.96
C LYS A 55 -13.81 -0.37 11.74
N MET A 56 -14.35 0.82 11.47
CA MET A 56 -13.98 2.04 12.19
C MET A 56 -14.31 1.92 13.68
N LEU A 57 -15.45 1.33 14.02
CA LEU A 57 -15.85 1.06 15.41
C LEU A 57 -14.91 0.06 16.08
N GLY A 58 -14.64 -1.08 15.45
CA GLY A 58 -13.72 -2.08 16.01
C GLY A 58 -12.28 -1.57 16.18
N VAL A 59 -11.83 -0.64 15.33
CA VAL A 59 -10.53 0.03 15.49
C VAL A 59 -10.55 1.03 16.66
N ALA A 60 -11.69 1.67 16.93
CA ALA A 60 -11.83 2.59 18.05
C ALA A 60 -11.70 1.87 19.40
N ASP A 61 -12.07 0.59 19.48
CA ASP A 61 -11.97 -0.22 20.69
C ASP A 61 -10.52 -0.55 21.08
N ASP A 62 -9.65 -0.87 20.10
CA ASP A 62 -8.20 -1.04 20.34
C ASP A 62 -7.34 -0.40 19.23
N PRO A 63 -7.12 0.93 19.30
CA PRO A 63 -6.32 1.64 18.32
C PRO A 63 -4.84 1.21 18.34
N ALA A 64 -4.34 0.68 19.47
CA ALA A 64 -2.94 0.29 19.62
C ALA A 64 -2.67 -1.02 18.89
N ALA A 65 -3.54 -2.03 19.08
CA ALA A 65 -3.48 -3.27 18.32
C ALA A 65 -3.59 -2.99 16.81
N PHE A 66 -4.53 -2.12 16.41
CA PHE A 66 -4.67 -1.77 14.99
C PHE A 66 -3.41 -1.12 14.40
N ARG A 67 -2.75 -0.21 15.13
CA ARG A 67 -1.47 0.37 14.70
C ARG A 67 -0.39 -0.70 14.56
N SER A 68 -0.31 -1.66 15.48
CA SER A 68 0.68 -2.74 15.43
C SER A 68 0.46 -3.72 14.26
N ALA A 69 -0.75 -3.76 13.70
CA ALA A 69 -1.09 -4.58 12.54
C ALA A 69 -0.75 -3.92 11.19
N MET A 70 -0.32 -2.65 11.19
CA MET A 70 0.09 -1.96 9.98
C MET A 70 1.35 -2.60 9.38
N PRO A 71 1.49 -2.58 8.04
CA PRO A 71 2.69 -3.09 7.40
C PRO A 71 3.94 -2.34 7.85
N ASP A 72 5.05 -3.07 7.91
CA ASP A 72 6.35 -2.51 8.24
C ASP A 72 6.81 -1.47 7.21
N ALA A 73 7.28 -0.32 7.69
CA ALA A 73 7.66 0.80 6.84
C ALA A 73 8.90 0.51 5.98
N ALA A 74 9.86 -0.26 6.48
CA ALA A 74 11.03 -0.66 5.70
C ALA A 74 10.61 -1.56 4.53
N ARG A 75 9.72 -2.53 4.79
CA ARG A 75 9.15 -3.40 3.73
C ARG A 75 8.38 -2.60 2.67
N LEU A 76 7.64 -1.57 3.07
CA LEU A 76 6.96 -0.69 2.12
C LEU A 76 7.97 0.10 1.28
N HIS A 77 9.00 0.66 1.93
CA HIS A 77 10.04 1.41 1.25
C HIS A 77 10.80 0.55 0.24
N GLU A 78 11.21 -0.67 0.61
CA GLU A 78 11.91 -1.59 -0.29
C GLU A 78 11.13 -1.85 -1.59
N ARG A 79 9.81 -1.95 -1.53
CA ARG A 79 8.96 -2.27 -2.69
C ARG A 79 8.46 -1.04 -3.45
N PHE A 80 8.16 0.05 -2.76
CA PHE A 80 7.42 1.19 -3.30
C PHE A 80 8.21 2.51 -3.24
N SER A 81 9.51 2.48 -2.96
CA SER A 81 10.35 3.67 -3.10
C SER A 81 10.41 4.11 -4.57
N LEU A 82 10.58 5.42 -4.77
CA LEU A 82 10.80 5.99 -6.10
C LEU A 82 12.01 5.34 -6.79
N GLN A 83 13.08 5.06 -6.03
CA GLN A 83 14.28 4.41 -6.56
C GLN A 83 13.97 2.99 -7.05
N THR A 84 13.30 2.16 -6.25
CA THR A 84 12.90 0.80 -6.64
C THR A 84 12.02 0.82 -7.89
N MET A 85 11.02 1.70 -7.93
CA MET A 85 10.09 1.82 -9.05
C MET A 85 10.80 2.30 -10.33
N ALA A 86 11.65 3.33 -10.23
CA ALA A 86 12.42 3.84 -11.36
C ALA A 86 13.35 2.77 -11.93
N HIS A 87 14.11 2.10 -11.05
CA HIS A 87 15.01 1.02 -11.46
C HIS A 87 14.28 -0.15 -12.14
N SER A 88 13.08 -0.49 -11.66
CA SER A 88 12.24 -1.55 -12.27
C SER A 88 11.81 -1.16 -13.70
N ILE A 89 11.43 0.09 -13.90
CA ILE A 89 11.05 0.61 -15.22
C ILE A 89 12.26 0.72 -16.15
N GLU A 90 13.39 1.21 -15.65
CA GLU A 90 14.65 1.30 -16.40
C GLU A 90 15.10 -0.06 -16.89
N THR A 91 15.09 -1.08 -16.02
CA THR A 91 15.44 -2.46 -16.37
C THR A 91 14.64 -2.93 -17.59
N ILE A 92 13.32 -2.70 -17.60
CA ILE A 92 12.46 -3.07 -18.72
C ILE A 92 12.85 -2.32 -20.01
N TYR A 93 13.17 -1.02 -19.91
CA TYR A 93 13.62 -0.24 -21.06
C TYR A 93 14.95 -0.74 -21.64
N TYR A 94 15.90 -1.13 -20.79
CA TYR A 94 17.19 -1.67 -21.23
C TYR A 94 17.05 -3.08 -21.82
N GLU A 95 16.22 -3.95 -21.22
CA GLU A 95 15.92 -5.28 -21.79
C GLU A 95 15.27 -5.18 -23.17
N ALA A 96 14.42 -4.19 -23.40
CA ALA A 96 13.78 -3.94 -24.70
C ALA A 96 14.74 -3.37 -25.76
N HIS A 97 15.90 -2.85 -25.35
CA HIS A 97 16.92 -2.25 -26.22
C HIS A 97 18.32 -2.85 -25.93
N PRO A 98 18.62 -4.05 -26.43
CA PRO A 98 19.85 -4.79 -26.10
C PRO A 98 21.16 -4.09 -26.48
N ASP A 99 21.11 -3.05 -27.33
CA ASP A 99 22.27 -2.20 -27.66
C ASP A 99 22.58 -1.14 -26.58
N ARG A 100 21.81 -1.08 -25.49
CA ARG A 100 22.00 -0.18 -24.35
C ARG A 100 22.10 -0.98 -23.06
N THR A 101 23.17 -0.79 -22.29
CA THR A 101 23.35 -1.39 -20.97
C THR A 101 22.78 -0.48 -19.89
N VAL A 102 22.17 -1.06 -18.85
CA VAL A 102 21.81 -0.35 -17.61
C VAL A 102 23.09 0.25 -17.02
N PRO A 103 23.16 1.55 -16.72
CA PRO A 103 24.27 2.13 -15.96
C PRO A 103 24.36 1.43 -14.59
N GLU A 104 25.55 0.98 -14.22
CA GLU A 104 25.81 0.56 -12.84
C GLU A 104 25.90 1.83 -11.99
N ASP A 105 25.00 1.98 -11.01
CA ASP A 105 25.03 3.03 -9.98
C ASP A 105 26.22 2.88 -9.03
#